data_AF-A0A950CMT5-F1
#
_entry.id   AF-A0A950CMT5-F1
#
_cell.length_a   1.000
_cell.length_b   1.000
_cell.length_c   1.000
_cell.angle_alpha   90.00
_cell.angle_beta   90.00
_cell.angle_gamma   90.00
#
_symmetry.space_group_name_H-M   'P 1'
#
loop_
_entity.id
_entity.type
_entity.pdbx_description
1 polymer ?
#
loop_
_entity_poly.entity_id
_entity_poly.type
_entity_poly.pdbx_seq_one_letter_code
_entity_poly.pdbx_strand_id
1 'polypeptide(L)'
;MVERLELANVTLVQIREDRSHLGEIAHRLRKALADLSTQHLVLTGNGRSIQAVRTALQANNATEIEYLVKAYWTPEKVLKD
;
A
#
# COMPACT_ATOMS: atom_id res chain seq x y z
N MET A 1 -7.17 14.47 19.50
CA MET A 1 -7.49 15.45 18.44
C MET A 1 -7.06 14.81 17.13
N VAL A 2 -8.00 14.49 16.23
CA VAL A 2 -7.64 13.83 14.96
C VAL A 2 -7.18 14.92 14.00
N GLU A 3 -5.87 15.05 13.81
CA GLU A 3 -5.32 15.95 12.79
C GLU A 3 -5.86 15.56 11.41
N ARG A 4 -6.53 16.49 10.74
CA ARG A 4 -6.89 16.32 9.33
C ARG A 4 -5.65 16.57 8.50
N LEU A 5 -5.20 15.55 7.77
CA LEU A 5 -3.98 15.60 6.96
C LEU A 5 -4.08 16.51 5.72
N GLU A 6 -5.22 17.19 5.47
CA GLU A 6 -5.50 18.05 4.30
C GLU A 6 -5.14 17.45 2.93
N LEU A 7 -5.03 16.13 2.86
CA LEU A 7 -4.75 15.41 1.63
C LEU A 7 -6.08 15.17 0.88
N ALA A 8 -6.12 15.54 -0.40
CA ALA A 8 -7.22 15.18 -1.28
C ALA A 8 -7.19 13.67 -1.58
N ASN A 9 -8.36 13.04 -1.70
CA ASN A 9 -8.51 11.61 -2.03
C ASN A 9 -7.82 10.62 -1.07
N VAL A 10 -7.84 10.91 0.24
CA VAL A 10 -7.35 9.98 1.26
C VAL A 10 -8.36 8.88 1.55
N THR A 11 -7.86 7.65 1.63
CA THR A 11 -8.57 6.54 2.26
C THR A 11 -7.73 6.00 3.41
N LEU A 12 -8.31 5.93 4.61
CA LEU A 12 -7.71 5.25 5.75
C LEU A 12 -8.20 3.80 5.78
N VAL A 13 -7.27 2.86 5.86
CA VAL A 13 -7.57 1.44 6.06
C VAL A 13 -7.06 1.04 7.44
N GLN A 14 -7.95 0.50 8.26
CA GLN A 14 -7.58 0.03 9.59
C GLN A 14 -6.74 -1.25 9.48
N ILE A 15 -5.61 -1.27 10.17
CA ILE A 15 -4.79 -2.49 10.32
C ILE A 15 -5.58 -3.51 11.14
N ARG A 16 -5.64 -4.74 10.62
CA ARG A 16 -6.32 -5.90 11.22
C ARG A 16 -5.31 -6.98 11.60
N GLU A 17 -5.56 -7.65 12.72
CA GLU A 17 -4.69 -8.73 13.23
C GLU A 17 -4.61 -9.92 12.27
N ASP A 18 -5.71 -10.26 11.62
CA ASP A 18 -5.82 -11.33 10.61
C ASP A 18 -5.19 -10.98 9.25
N ARG A 19 -4.65 -9.75 9.11
CA ARG A 19 -4.07 -9.19 7.88
C ARG A 19 -5.06 -9.01 6.71
N SER A 20 -6.37 -9.13 6.95
CA SER A 20 -7.42 -8.92 5.93
C SER A 20 -7.37 -7.54 5.27
N HIS A 21 -6.89 -6.53 6.00
CA HIS A 21 -6.66 -5.18 5.49
C HIS A 21 -5.76 -5.13 4.24
N LEU A 22 -4.83 -6.08 4.06
CA LEU A 22 -3.99 -6.15 2.85
C LEU A 22 -4.82 -6.48 1.60
N GLY A 23 -5.81 -7.37 1.73
CA GLY A 23 -6.75 -7.69 0.67
C GLY A 23 -7.65 -6.50 0.34
N GLU A 24 -8.11 -5.77 1.36
CA GLU A 24 -8.87 -4.53 1.18
C GLU A 24 -8.06 -3.47 0.43
N ILE A 25 -6.80 -3.26 0.80
CA ILE A 25 -5.88 -2.33 0.12
C ILE A 25 -5.71 -2.74 -1.34
N ALA A 26 -5.42 -4.03 -1.61
CA ALA A 26 -5.23 -4.52 -2.98
C ALA A 26 -6.49 -4.34 -3.83
N HIS A 27 -7.67 -4.64 -3.28
CA HIS A 27 -8.95 -4.45 -3.98
C HIS A 27 -9.20 -2.98 -4.33
N ARG A 28 -8.99 -2.06 -3.36
CA ARG A 28 -9.16 -0.62 -3.57
C ARG A 28 -8.18 -0.07 -4.60
N LEU A 29 -6.91 -0.46 -4.52
CA LEU A 29 -5.88 -0.06 -5.48
C LEU A 29 -6.22 -0.55 -6.89
N ARG A 30 -6.64 -1.81 -7.03
CA ARG A 30 -7.09 -2.33 -8.34
C ARG A 30 -8.25 -1.52 -8.92
N LYS A 31 -9.25 -1.18 -8.10
CA LYS A 31 -10.38 -0.36 -8.55
C LYS A 31 -9.91 1.02 -9.01
N ALA A 32 -9.08 1.68 -8.21
CA ALA A 32 -8.53 2.98 -8.57
C ALA A 32 -7.67 2.94 -9.84
N LEU A 33 -6.88 1.87 -10.03
CA LEU A 33 -6.06 1.69 -11.22
C LEU A 33 -6.88 1.39 -12.48
N ALA A 34 -8.04 0.72 -12.34
CA ALA A 34 -8.93 0.48 -13.49
C ALA A 34 -9.51 1.77 -14.07
N ASP A 35 -9.67 2.80 -13.24
CA ASP A 35 -10.19 4.11 -13.63
C ASP A 35 -9.09 5.05 -14.19
N LEU A 36 -7.82 4.64 -14.12
CA LEU A 36 -6.67 5.46 -14.51
C LEU A 36 -6.08 4.95 -15.84
N SER A 37 -5.79 5.88 -16.76
CA SER A 37 -5.12 5.58 -18.03
C SER A 37 -3.60 5.38 -17.91
N THR A 38 -3.07 5.39 -16.69
CA THR A 38 -1.62 5.33 -16.42
C THR A 38 -1.26 3.96 -15.87
N GLN A 39 -0.09 3.44 -16.28
CA GLN A 39 0.43 2.18 -15.79
C GLN A 39 1.39 2.34 -14.59
N HIS A 40 1.63 3.56 -14.09
CA HIS A 40 2.58 3.78 -13.01
C HIS A 40 1.90 3.81 -11.64
N LEU A 41 2.38 2.97 -10.72
CA LEU A 41 2.00 2.99 -9.31
C LEU A 41 3.20 3.40 -8.46
N VAL A 42 3.08 4.55 -7.80
CA VAL A 42 4.10 5.03 -6.84
C VAL A 42 3.80 4.46 -5.46
N LEU A 43 4.77 3.77 -4.86
CA LEU A 43 4.69 3.24 -3.50
C LEU A 43 5.79 3.84 -2.63
N THR A 44 5.39 4.48 -1.53
CA THR A 44 6.33 5.20 -0.66
C THR A 44 6.00 5.10 0.82
N GLY A 45 6.98 5.43 1.69
CA GLY A 45 6.85 5.37 3.15
C GLY A 45 7.52 4.14 3.76
N ASN A 46 6.76 3.33 4.48
CA ASN A 46 7.26 2.18 5.23
C ASN A 46 7.63 0.99 4.32
N GLY A 47 8.88 0.55 4.35
CA GLY A 47 9.38 -0.53 3.49
C GLY A 47 8.62 -1.86 3.62
N ARG A 48 8.30 -2.30 4.85
CA ARG A 48 7.55 -3.56 5.08
C ARG A 48 6.12 -3.48 4.52
N SER A 49 5.48 -2.33 4.68
CA SER A 49 4.12 -2.09 4.19
C SER A 49 4.09 -2.09 2.67
N ILE A 50 5.05 -1.40 2.03
CA ILE A 50 5.22 -1.42 0.58
C ILE A 50 5.37 -2.85 0.06
N GLN A 51 6.24 -3.65 0.70
CA GLN A 51 6.45 -5.03 0.30
C GLN A 51 5.18 -5.89 0.44
N ALA A 52 4.45 -5.76 1.56
CA ALA A 52 3.20 -6.48 1.78
C ALA A 52 2.13 -6.13 0.72
N VAL A 53 1.98 -4.84 0.39
CA VAL A 53 1.05 -4.37 -0.65
C VAL A 53 1.44 -4.91 -2.02
N ARG A 54 2.73 -4.87 -2.39
CA ARG A 54 3.21 -5.43 -3.66
C ARG A 54 2.90 -6.92 -3.77
N THR A 55 3.20 -7.69 -2.72
CA THR A 55 2.89 -9.13 -2.70
C THR A 55 1.38 -9.38 -2.85
N ALA A 56 0.54 -8.59 -2.18
CA ALA A 56 -0.92 -8.70 -2.31
C ALA A 56 -1.42 -8.37 -3.73
N LEU A 57 -0.86 -7.34 -4.38
CA LEU A 57 -1.20 -6.98 -5.76
C LEU A 57 -0.76 -8.04 -6.77
N GLN A 58 0.45 -8.57 -6.61
CA GLN A 58 0.99 -9.66 -7.46
C GLN A 58 0.15 -10.93 -7.35
N ALA A 59 -0.27 -11.32 -6.13
CA ALA A 59 -1.10 -12.50 -5.91
C ALA A 59 -2.49 -12.41 -6.57
N ASN A 60 -2.95 -11.20 -6.91
CA ASN A 60 -4.28 -10.95 -7.46
C ASN A 60 -4.26 -10.63 -8.96
N ASN A 61 -3.22 -11.06 -9.70
CA ASN A 61 -3.06 -10.89 -11.16
C ASN A 61 -3.34 -9.45 -11.61
N ALA A 62 -2.74 -8.48 -10.93
CA ALA A 62 -2.77 -7.10 -11.41
C ALA A 62 -1.96 -7.02 -12.71
N THR A 63 -2.56 -6.37 -13.73
CA THR A 63 -2.02 -6.00 -15.05
C THR A 63 -0.57 -5.52 -14.98
N GLU A 64 0.16 -5.49 -16.11
CA GLU A 64 1.48 -4.84 -16.22
C GLU A 64 1.43 -3.41 -15.65
N ILE A 65 1.73 -3.28 -14.36
CA ILE A 65 1.81 -2.04 -13.61
C ILE A 65 3.29 -1.83 -13.36
N GLU A 66 3.80 -0.69 -13.80
CA GLU A 66 5.13 -0.24 -13.48
C GLU A 66 5.15 0.32 -12.05
N TYR A 67 6.03 -0.22 -11.21
CA TYR A 67 6.14 0.19 -9.81
C TYR A 67 7.29 1.18 -9.64
N LEU A 68 6.98 2.40 -9.18
CA LEU A 68 7.97 3.37 -8.74
C LEU A 68 8.04 3.34 -7.21
N VAL A 69 9.10 2.74 -6.66
CA VAL A 69 9.19 2.46 -5.22
C VAL A 69 10.25 3.32 -4.55
N LYS A 70 9.86 4.01 -3.47
CA LYS A 70 10.80 4.70 -2.58
C LYS A 70 10.42 4.50 -1.11
N ALA A 71 11.10 3.57 -0.44
CA ALA A 71 10.98 3.42 1.01
C ALA A 71 11.74 4.55 1.72
N TYR A 72 11.06 5.28 2.58
CA TYR A 72 11.66 6.34 3.39
C TYR A 72 12.15 5.82 4.74
N TRP A 73 11.51 4.77 5.27
CA TRP A 73 11.88 4.19 6.54
C TRP A 73 11.46 2.72 6.60
N THR A 74 12.16 1.94 7.41
CA THR A 74 11.78 0.58 7.76
C THR A 74 12.07 0.41 9.25
N PRO A 75 11.10 -0.03 10.07
CA PRO A 75 11.37 -0.27 11.47
C PRO A 75 12.47 -1.33 11.56
N GLU A 76 13.52 -1.02 12.32
CA GLU A 76 14.65 -1.91 12.54
C GLU A 76 14.15 -3.25 13.09
N LYS A 77 14.93 -4.31 12.86
CA LYS A 77 14.70 -5.58 13.52
C LYS A 77 14.85 -5.30 15.01
N VAL A 78 13.75 -5.35 15.78
CA VAL A 78 13.85 -5.34 17.24
C VAL A 78 14.63 -6.61 17.58
N LEU A 79 15.92 -6.45 17.85
CA LEU A 79 16.70 -7.50 18.51
C LEU A 79 16.01 -7.68 19.85
N LYS A 80 15.39 -8.85 20.05
CA LYS A 80 14.92 -9.22 21.38
C LYS A 80 16.17 -9.46 22.21
N ASP A 81 16.36 -8.64 23.23
CA ASP A 81 17.24 -8.96 24.36
C ASP A 81 16.75 -10.25 25.06
#